data_AF-A0A8T3QYK6-F1
#
_entry.id   AF-A0A8T3QYK6-F1
#
_cell.length_a   1.000
_cell.length_b   1.000
_cell.length_c   1.000
_cell.angle_alpha   90.00
_cell.angle_beta   90.00
_cell.angle_gamma   90.00
#
_symmetry.space_group_name_H-M   'P 1'
#
loop_
_entity.id
_entity.type
_entity.pdbx_description
1 polymer ?
#
loop_
_entity_poly.entity_id
_entity_poly.type
_entity_poly.pdbx_seq_one_letter_code
_entity_poly.pdbx_strand_id
1 'polypeptide(L)'
;MTIKWVQQDPLVLNGEPFCYGSRLTVRQLLELRSNGYDLTRILMDHPELRVLGVAAAYVFAAADPERYADFIEPDGSLVGPGYSDAEAAGLPAQYRVPGVVVKPRAVVA
;
A
#
# COMPACT_ATOMS: atom_id res chain seq x y z
N MET A 1 2.12 -10.55 19.49
CA MET A 1 3.09 -10.44 18.38
C MET A 1 2.46 -9.58 17.29
N THR A 2 3.02 -8.41 16.97
CA THR A 2 2.56 -7.59 15.84
C THR A 2 3.37 -7.99 14.61
N ILE A 3 2.74 -8.61 13.62
CA ILE A 3 3.40 -8.92 12.34
C ILE A 3 3.78 -7.59 11.67
N LYS A 4 5.06 -7.43 11.32
CA LYS A 4 5.50 -6.36 10.42
C LYS A 4 5.14 -6.76 8.99
N TRP A 5 4.13 -6.10 8.44
CA TRP A 5 3.58 -6.40 7.12
C TRP A 5 4.44 -5.86 5.96
N VAL A 6 5.35 -4.92 6.25
CA VAL A 6 6.43 -4.50 5.35
C VAL A 6 7.75 -4.90 6.01
N GLN A 7 8.60 -5.55 5.24
CA GLN A 7 9.93 -5.98 5.66
C GLN A 7 10.99 -5.29 4.81
N GLN A 8 12.19 -5.17 5.38
CA GLN A 8 13.36 -4.69 4.67
C GLN A 8 14.55 -5.51 5.14
N ASP A 9 15.22 -6.19 4.21
CA ASP A 9 16.38 -7.02 4.47
C ASP A 9 17.41 -6.77 3.35
N PRO A 10 18.64 -6.32 3.66
CA PRO A 10 19.68 -6.07 2.65
C PRO A 10 19.98 -7.25 1.72
N LEU A 11 19.68 -8.48 2.15
CA LEU A 11 19.91 -9.70 1.39
C LEU A 11 18.73 -10.10 0.49
N VAL A 12 17.58 -9.40 0.62
CA VAL A 12 16.35 -9.70 -0.13
C VAL A 12 15.99 -8.50 -0.99
N LEU A 13 15.79 -8.73 -2.30
CA LEU A 13 15.38 -7.68 -3.25
C LEU A 13 16.28 -6.44 -3.17
N ASN A 14 17.59 -6.65 -2.98
CA ASN A 14 18.61 -5.60 -2.82
C ASN A 14 18.33 -4.60 -1.69
N GLY A 15 17.63 -5.02 -0.63
CA GLY A 15 17.29 -4.14 0.49
C GLY A 15 16.08 -3.25 0.24
N GLU A 16 15.33 -3.45 -0.84
CA GLU A 16 14.05 -2.76 -1.05
C GLU A 16 13.00 -3.23 -0.03
N PRO A 17 12.17 -2.32 0.52
CA PRO A 17 11.00 -2.67 1.31
C PRO A 17 10.02 -3.50 0.51
N PHE A 18 9.53 -4.60 1.08
CA PHE A 18 8.63 -5.54 0.40
C PHE A 18 7.52 -6.05 1.31
N CYS A 19 6.42 -6.49 0.69
CA CYS A 19 5.24 -6.97 1.41
C CYS A 19 5.48 -8.37 2.00
N TYR A 20 5.17 -8.53 3.29
CA TYR A 20 5.33 -9.78 4.03
C TYR A 20 4.67 -10.96 3.31
N GLY A 21 5.41 -12.07 3.21
CA GLY A 21 4.96 -13.30 2.56
C GLY A 21 5.07 -13.29 1.04
N SER A 22 5.46 -12.17 0.42
CA SER A 22 5.61 -12.04 -1.05
C SER A 22 7.01 -11.57 -1.45
N ARG A 23 7.29 -11.57 -2.76
CA ARG A 23 8.44 -10.88 -3.36
C ARG A 23 8.05 -9.58 -4.08
N LEU A 24 6.93 -8.99 -3.70
CA LEU A 24 6.45 -7.73 -4.27
C LEU A 24 6.99 -6.56 -3.44
N THR A 25 7.82 -5.71 -4.05
CA THR A 25 8.33 -4.51 -3.36
C THR A 25 7.24 -3.46 -3.21
N VAL A 26 7.39 -2.56 -2.24
CA VAL A 26 6.46 -1.43 -2.04
C VAL A 26 6.40 -0.58 -3.31
N ARG A 27 7.55 -0.33 -3.96
CA ARG A 27 7.62 0.43 -5.21
C ARG A 27 6.86 -0.27 -6.34
N GLN A 28 7.11 -1.57 -6.55
CA GLN A 28 6.41 -2.35 -7.58
C GLN A 28 4.89 -2.35 -7.38
N LEU A 29 4.43 -2.44 -6.13
CA LEU A 29 3.01 -2.35 -5.81
C LEU A 29 2.40 -0.99 -6.22
N LEU A 30 3.11 0.13 -5.94
CA LEU A 30 2.68 1.47 -6.34
C LEU A 30 2.70 1.65 -7.87
N GLU A 31 3.70 1.09 -8.55
CA GLU A 31 3.80 1.11 -10.01
C GLU A 31 2.66 0.35 -10.67
N LEU A 32 2.34 -0.86 -10.20
CA LEU A 32 1.20 -1.65 -10.70
C LEU A 32 -0.10 -0.85 -10.58
N ARG A 33 -0.31 -0.20 -9.44
CA ARG A 33 -1.49 0.63 -9.16
C ARG A 33 -1.54 1.86 -10.06
N SER A 34 -0.41 2.53 -10.26
CA SER A 34 -0.29 3.68 -11.18
C SER A 34 -0.54 3.30 -12.64
N ASN A 35 -0.19 2.06 -13.01
CA ASN A 35 -0.48 1.48 -14.33
C ASN A 35 -1.91 0.93 -14.47
N GLY A 36 -2.80 1.20 -13.50
CA GLY A 36 -4.22 0.86 -13.59
C GLY A 36 -4.58 -0.56 -13.16
N TYR A 37 -3.66 -1.32 -12.54
CA TYR A 37 -4.03 -2.60 -11.94
C TYR A 37 -4.92 -2.37 -10.73
N ASP A 38 -6.09 -3.00 -10.67
CA ASP A 38 -6.93 -2.99 -9.47
C ASP A 38 -6.39 -3.94 -8.38
N LEU A 39 -6.88 -3.75 -7.16
CA LEU A 39 -6.49 -4.57 -6.01
C LEU A 39 -6.78 -6.05 -6.24
N THR A 40 -7.95 -6.36 -6.81
CA THR A 40 -8.39 -7.73 -7.03
C THR A 40 -7.40 -8.46 -7.94
N ARG A 41 -6.98 -7.84 -9.03
CA ARG A 41 -5.98 -8.36 -9.96
C ARG A 41 -4.63 -8.54 -9.28
N ILE A 42 -4.16 -7.56 -8.51
CA ILE A 42 -2.90 -7.67 -7.77
C ILE A 42 -2.93 -8.86 -6.81
N LEU A 43 -4.03 -9.08 -6.08
CA LEU A 43 -4.16 -10.21 -5.16
C LEU A 43 -4.31 -11.56 -5.87
N MET A 44 -4.88 -11.58 -7.08
CA MET A 44 -4.93 -12.78 -7.91
C MET A 44 -3.56 -13.16 -8.46
N ASP A 45 -2.79 -12.17 -8.93
CA ASP A 45 -1.43 -12.37 -9.47
C ASP A 45 -0.41 -12.68 -8.36
N HIS A 46 -0.68 -12.24 -7.13
CA HIS A 46 0.13 -12.47 -5.93
C HIS A 46 -0.71 -13.07 -4.79
N PRO A 47 -1.07 -14.37 -4.86
CA PRO A 47 -1.96 -15.02 -3.89
C PRO A 47 -1.38 -15.12 -2.46
N GLU A 48 -0.08 -14.98 -2.30
CA GLU A 48 0.61 -14.88 -1.02
C GLU A 48 0.45 -13.51 -0.34
N LEU A 49 0.09 -12.48 -1.11
CA LEU A 49 -0.16 -11.14 -0.60
C LEU A 49 -1.46 -11.11 0.21
N ARG A 50 -1.49 -10.20 1.19
CA ARG A 50 -2.66 -9.98 2.04
C ARG A 50 -3.10 -8.53 1.93
N VAL A 51 -4.39 -8.29 2.09
CA VAL A 51 -5.00 -6.94 2.14
C VAL A 51 -4.31 -6.05 3.18
N LEU A 52 -3.92 -6.63 4.32
CA LEU A 52 -3.11 -5.97 5.36
C LEU A 52 -1.70 -5.60 4.88
N GLY A 53 -1.08 -6.45 4.07
CA GLY A 53 0.22 -6.21 3.45
C GLY A 53 0.19 -5.00 2.52
N VAL A 54 -0.82 -4.95 1.65
CA VAL A 54 -1.05 -3.81 0.75
C VAL A 54 -1.29 -2.52 1.55
N ALA A 55 -2.16 -2.54 2.56
CA ALA A 55 -2.43 -1.35 3.38
C ALA A 55 -1.15 -0.85 4.09
N ALA A 56 -0.37 -1.77 4.65
CA ALA A 56 0.89 -1.43 5.31
C ALA A 56 1.93 -0.85 4.34
N ALA A 57 2.01 -1.37 3.10
CA ALA A 57 2.90 -0.85 2.06
C ALA A 57 2.58 0.60 1.70
N TYR A 58 1.29 0.94 1.58
CA TYR A 58 0.85 2.30 1.31
C TYR A 58 1.13 3.26 2.47
N VAL A 59 0.89 2.85 3.71
CA VAL A 59 1.27 3.66 4.89
C VAL A 59 2.78 3.82 4.98
N PHE A 60 3.55 2.78 4.67
CA PHE A 60 5.01 2.85 4.62
C PHE A 60 5.49 3.87 3.59
N ALA A 61 4.92 3.85 2.39
CA ALA A 61 5.28 4.79 1.33
C ALA A 61 4.95 6.24 1.70
N ALA A 62 3.77 6.48 2.28
CA ALA A 62 3.37 7.81 2.73
C ALA A 62 4.26 8.37 3.87
N ALA A 63 4.89 7.49 4.65
CA ALA A 63 5.82 7.88 5.72
C ALA A 63 7.22 8.26 5.23
N ASP A 64 7.56 8.00 3.96
CA ASP A 64 8.85 8.33 3.35
C ASP A 64 8.64 9.04 1.98
N PRO A 65 8.18 10.31 1.97
CA PRO A 65 7.85 10.99 0.73
C PRO A 65 9.05 11.25 -0.18
N GLU A 66 10.26 11.35 0.37
CA GLU A 66 11.47 11.53 -0.42
C GLU A 66 11.73 10.31 -1.31
N ARG A 67 11.54 9.10 -0.77
CA ARG A 67 11.75 7.86 -1.49
C ARG A 67 10.66 7.53 -2.52
N TYR A 68 9.43 7.99 -2.29
CA TYR A 68 8.24 7.64 -3.09
C TYR A 68 7.59 8.86 -3.76
N ALA A 69 8.33 9.96 -3.92
CA ALA A 69 7.82 11.23 -4.45
C ALA A 69 7.07 11.07 -5.79
N ASP A 70 7.53 10.19 -6.67
CA ASP A 70 6.91 9.92 -7.99
C ASP A 70 5.45 9.44 -7.91
N PHE A 71 5.03 8.92 -6.76
CA PHE A 71 3.69 8.35 -6.55
C PHE A 71 2.79 9.23 -5.68
N ILE A 72 3.37 10.24 -5.02
CA ILE A 72 2.67 11.09 -4.06
C ILE A 72 2.13 12.32 -4.78
N GLU A 73 0.83 12.55 -4.63
CA GLU A 73 0.17 13.74 -5.16
C GLU A 73 0.53 14.99 -4.32
N PRO A 74 0.38 16.21 -4.88
CA PRO A 74 0.72 17.44 -4.17
C PRO A 74 0.01 17.65 -2.83
N ASP A 75 -1.13 16.99 -2.60
CA ASP A 75 -1.88 17.02 -1.34
C ASP A 75 -1.39 15.97 -0.32
N GLY A 76 -0.35 15.21 -0.65
CA GLY A 76 0.21 14.14 0.18
C GLY A 76 -0.54 12.82 0.07
N SER A 77 -1.55 12.73 -0.79
CA SER A 77 -2.25 11.48 -1.06
C SER A 77 -1.40 10.56 -1.94
N LEU A 78 -1.66 9.27 -1.83
CA LEU A 78 -1.21 8.28 -2.82
C LEU A 78 -2.44 7.89 -3.61
N VAL A 79 -2.25 7.49 -4.88
CA VAL A 79 -3.28 6.74 -5.61
C VAL A 79 -3.43 5.39 -4.90
N GLY A 80 -4.23 5.40 -3.85
CA GLY A 80 -4.28 4.37 -2.83
C GLY A 80 -4.67 3.02 -3.40
N PRO A 81 -4.67 1.95 -2.59
CA PRO A 81 -5.30 0.72 -3.03
C PRO A 81 -6.81 0.91 -3.20
N GLY A 82 -7.37 1.99 -2.62
CA GLY A 82 -8.72 2.46 -2.87
C GLY A 82 -9.77 1.71 -2.06
N TYR A 83 -9.40 1.23 -0.87
CA TYR A 83 -10.30 0.45 -0.03
C TYR A 83 -11.54 1.27 0.31
N SER A 84 -12.70 0.62 0.19
CA SER A 84 -13.95 1.13 0.74
C SER A 84 -13.89 1.18 2.27
N ASP A 85 -14.76 1.98 2.87
CA ASP A 85 -14.88 2.05 4.33
C ASP A 85 -15.15 0.67 4.97
N ALA A 86 -15.91 -0.18 4.27
CA ALA A 86 -16.21 -1.54 4.70
C ALA A 86 -14.97 -2.44 4.72
N GLU A 87 -14.13 -2.37 3.69
CA GLU A 87 -12.85 -3.11 3.63
C GLU A 87 -11.85 -2.58 4.66
N ALA A 88 -11.83 -1.27 4.88
CA ALA A 88 -10.97 -0.63 5.87
C ALA A 88 -11.40 -0.90 7.32
N ALA A 89 -12.69 -1.18 7.57
CA ALA A 89 -13.21 -1.42 8.91
C ALA A 89 -12.55 -2.62 9.62
N GLY A 90 -12.07 -3.61 8.86
CA GLY A 90 -11.33 -4.76 9.38
C GLY A 90 -9.84 -4.50 9.64
N LEU A 91 -9.29 -3.39 9.16
CA LEU A 91 -7.87 -3.07 9.33
C LEU A 91 -7.58 -2.54 10.74
N PRO A 92 -6.38 -2.75 11.29
CA PRO A 92 -5.87 -1.99 12.42
C PRO A 92 -5.93 -0.47 12.19
N ALA A 93 -6.14 0.30 13.26
CA ALA A 93 -6.34 1.75 13.19
C ALA A 93 -5.22 2.49 12.46
N GLN A 94 -3.97 2.07 12.64
CA GLN A 94 -2.80 2.67 11.99
C GLN A 94 -2.78 2.53 10.46
N TYR A 95 -3.62 1.66 9.89
CA TYR A 95 -3.73 1.47 8.44
C TYR A 95 -4.99 2.09 7.85
N ARG A 96 -5.86 2.70 8.64
CA ARG A 96 -7.08 3.38 8.16
C ARG A 96 -6.79 4.84 7.84
N VAL A 97 -5.79 5.09 7.00
CA VAL A 97 -5.34 6.44 6.64
C VAL A 97 -6.12 6.94 5.42
N PRO A 98 -6.94 8.02 5.54
CA PRO A 98 -7.65 8.60 4.40
C PRO A 98 -6.69 9.17 3.37
N GLY A 99 -7.00 8.99 2.07
CA GLY A 99 -6.13 9.48 0.99
C GLY A 99 -4.86 8.64 0.77
N VAL A 100 -4.62 7.62 1.60
CA VAL A 100 -3.46 6.72 1.47
C VAL A 100 -3.92 5.27 1.30
N VAL A 101 -4.74 4.76 2.23
CA VAL A 101 -5.29 3.39 2.17
C VAL A 101 -6.78 3.42 1.82
N VAL A 102 -7.51 4.29 2.52
CA VAL A 102 -8.97 4.43 2.37
C VAL A 102 -9.24 5.46 1.29
N LYS A 103 -10.17 5.14 0.39
CA LYS A 103 -10.59 6.09 -0.65
C LYS A 103 -11.00 7.40 0.03
N PRO A 104 -10.44 8.57 -0.33
CA PRO A 104 -10.90 9.83 0.21
C PRO A 104 -12.39 9.94 -0.13
N ARG A 105 -13.22 10.07 0.90
CA ARG A 105 -14.66 10.24 0.70
C ARG A 105 -14.82 11.48 -0.16
N ALA A 106 -15.31 11.30 -1.39
CA ALA A 106 -15.57 12.42 -2.29
C ALA A 106 -16.40 13.45 -1.52
N VAL A 107 -15.83 14.65 -1.32
CA VAL A 107 -16.60 15.76 -0.78
C VAL A 107 -17.57 16.13 -1.89
N VAL A 108 -18.81 15.67 -1.75
CA VAL A 108 -19.90 16.12 -2.61
C VAL A 108 -20.07 17.60 -2.30
N ALA A 109 -19.67 18.46 -3.24
CA ALA A 109 -19.90 19.89 -3.19
C ALA A 109 -21.38 20.22 -3.40
#